data_AF-T1B187-F1
#
_entry.id   AF-T1B187-F1
#
_cell.length_a   1.000
_cell.length_b   1.000
_cell.length_c   1.000
_cell.angle_alpha   90.00
_cell.angle_beta   90.00
_cell.angle_gamma   90.00
#
_symmetry.space_group_name_H-M   'P 1'
#
loop_
_entity.id
_entity.type
_entity.pdbx_description
1 polymer ?
#
loop_
_entity_poly.entity_id
_entity_poly.type
_entity_poly.pdbx_seq_one_letter_code
_entity_poly.pdbx_strand_id
1 'polypeptide(L)'
;MGDNRHYAIGSITTRHLIQSAEKAGLGRDTALSVINDLIEHGPAAVESVRQNLPDGFPGAIADSITQGVLSRLKHLELTADA
;
A
#
# COMPACT_ATOMS: atom_id res chain seq x y z
N MET A 1 -6.54 16.21 11.06
CA MET A 1 -5.47 15.20 11.24
C MET A 1 -6.11 13.82 11.21
N GLY A 2 -5.42 12.77 11.67
CA GLY A 2 -6.09 11.70 12.39
C GLY A 2 -6.82 12.27 13.62
N ASP A 3 -7.89 13.04 13.37
CA ASP A 3 -8.66 13.73 14.41
C ASP A 3 -9.53 12.74 15.19
N ASN A 4 -9.67 11.51 14.67
CA ASN A 4 -10.11 10.34 15.40
C ASN A 4 -9.03 9.27 15.30
N ARG A 5 -8.39 8.94 16.43
CA ARG A 5 -7.32 7.92 16.52
C ARG A 5 -7.90 6.52 16.30
N HIS A 6 -8.23 6.19 15.06
CA HIS A 6 -8.42 4.81 14.63
C HIS A 6 -7.17 4.40 13.84
N TYR A 7 -6.23 3.73 14.52
CA TYR A 7 -5.02 3.14 13.93
C TYR A 7 -5.32 1.90 13.06
N ALA A 8 -6.50 1.84 12.47
CA ALA A 8 -6.85 0.77 11.55
C ALA A 8 -6.09 1.03 10.25
N ILE A 9 -4.90 0.47 10.10
CA ILE A 9 -4.12 0.53 8.84
C ILE A 9 -5.00 0.14 7.64
N GLY A 10 -5.95 -0.77 7.84
CA GLY A 10 -6.94 -1.16 6.84
C GLY A 10 -7.87 -0.04 6.34
N SER A 11 -8.13 1.01 7.13
CA SER A 11 -9.01 2.13 6.74
C SER A 11 -8.27 3.25 6.00
N ILE A 12 -6.94 3.18 5.90
CA ILE A 12 -6.16 4.13 5.12
C ILE A 12 -6.50 3.93 3.64
N THR A 13 -6.77 5.03 2.96
CA THR A 13 -7.14 5.11 1.54
C THR A 13 -6.29 6.18 0.85
N THR A 14 -6.36 6.24 -0.47
CA THR A 14 -5.65 7.23 -1.29
C THR A 14 -5.89 8.67 -0.81
N ARG A 15 -7.13 9.04 -0.48
CA ARG A 15 -7.45 10.39 0.05
C ARG A 15 -6.64 10.76 1.30
N HIS A 16 -6.42 9.81 2.22
CA HIS A 16 -5.73 10.07 3.49
C HIS A 16 -4.24 10.29 3.25
N LEU A 17 -3.67 9.57 2.29
CA LEU A 17 -2.27 9.73 1.87
C LEU A 17 -2.05 11.06 1.16
N ILE A 18 -2.96 11.44 0.25
CA ILE A 18 -2.91 12.75 -0.44
C ILE A 18 -3.00 13.90 0.56
N GLN A 19 -3.98 13.87 1.47
CA GLN A 19 -4.10 14.90 2.52
C GLN A 19 -2.85 15.02 3.39
N SER A 20 -2.18 13.88 3.67
CA SER A 20 -0.94 13.86 4.43
C SER A 20 0.21 14.50 3.63
N ALA A 21 0.30 14.20 2.34
CA ALA A 21 1.29 14.77 1.43
C ALA A 21 1.10 16.29 1.21
N GLU A 22 -0.14 16.75 1.07
CA GLU A 22 -0.46 18.18 0.98
C GLU A 22 -0.02 18.94 2.24
N LYS A 23 -0.28 18.39 3.43
CA LYS A 23 0.19 18.98 4.71
C LYS A 23 1.70 18.97 4.85
N ALA A 24 2.38 18.00 4.23
CA ALA A 24 3.82 17.93 4.17
C ALA A 24 4.44 18.83 3.07
N GLY A 25 3.63 19.52 2.27
CA GLY A 25 4.09 20.40 1.20
C GLY A 25 4.52 19.69 -0.09
N LEU A 26 4.18 18.40 -0.26
CA LEU A 26 4.56 17.60 -1.45
C LEU A 26 3.58 17.78 -2.63
N GLY A 27 2.35 18.21 -2.35
CA GLY A 27 1.29 18.38 -3.35
C GLY A 27 0.62 17.06 -3.76
N ARG A 28 -0.59 17.19 -4.33
CA ARG A 28 -1.43 16.04 -4.73
C ARG A 28 -0.81 15.19 -5.84
N ASP A 29 -0.27 15.82 -6.88
CA ASP A 29 0.21 15.09 -8.06
C ASP A 29 1.42 14.22 -7.74
N THR A 30 2.33 14.70 -6.90
CA THR A 30 3.45 13.92 -6.38
C THR A 30 2.95 12.70 -5.61
N ALA A 31 1.95 12.88 -4.73
CA ALA A 31 1.39 11.79 -3.95
C ALA A 31 0.70 10.74 -4.83
N LEU A 32 -0.09 11.19 -5.80
CA LEU A 32 -0.75 10.30 -6.77
C LEU A 32 0.26 9.54 -7.61
N SER A 33 1.33 10.19 -8.07
CA SER A 33 2.38 9.53 -8.84
C SER A 33 2.99 8.37 -8.06
N VAL A 34 3.35 8.58 -6.79
CA VAL A 34 3.91 7.52 -5.93
C VAL A 34 2.89 6.41 -5.68
N ILE A 35 1.62 6.75 -5.44
CA ILE A 35 0.56 5.76 -5.21
C ILE A 35 0.33 4.89 -6.46
N ASN A 36 0.29 5.51 -7.64
CA ASN A 36 0.13 4.80 -8.90
C ASN A 36 1.32 3.88 -9.18
N ASP A 37 2.54 4.35 -8.89
CA ASP A 37 3.76 3.54 -9.06
C ASP A 37 3.74 2.29 -8.17
N LEU A 38 3.22 2.42 -6.94
CA LEU A 38 3.00 1.28 -6.03
C LEU A 38 1.92 0.31 -6.54
N ILE A 39 0.82 0.82 -7.09
CA ILE A 39 -0.26 -0.01 -7.63
C ILE A 39 0.23 -0.80 -8.85
N GLU A 40 0.97 -0.15 -9.75
CA GLU A 40 1.48 -0.73 -10.98
C GLU A 40 2.56 -1.80 -10.72
N HIS A 41 3.56 -1.47 -9.89
CA HIS A 41 4.74 -2.33 -9.71
C HIS A 41 4.68 -3.23 -8.48
N GLY A 42 3.84 -2.89 -7.50
CA GLY A 42 3.74 -3.60 -6.22
C GLY A 42 3.46 -5.09 -6.33
N PRO A 43 2.49 -5.56 -7.15
CA PRO A 43 2.18 -6.98 -7.24
C PRO A 43 3.36 -7.82 -7.74
N ALA A 44 4.06 -7.35 -8.77
CA ALA A 44 5.23 -8.03 -9.33
C ALA A 44 6.41 -8.04 -8.34
N ALA A 45 6.64 -6.93 -7.63
CA ALA A 45 7.70 -6.85 -6.63
C ALA A 45 7.48 -7.85 -5.47
N VAL A 46 6.25 -7.97 -4.98
CA VAL A 46 5.91 -8.93 -3.90
C VAL A 46 6.10 -10.36 -4.38
N GLU A 47 5.68 -10.68 -5.60
CA GLU A 47 5.87 -12.02 -6.17
C GLU A 47 7.36 -12.36 -6.33
N SER A 48 8.15 -11.42 -6.82
CA SER A 48 9.61 -11.58 -6.92
C SER A 48 10.24 -11.87 -5.56
N VAL A 49 9.84 -11.15 -4.50
CA VAL A 49 10.34 -11.42 -3.15
C VAL A 49 9.94 -12.81 -2.69
N ARG A 50 8.68 -13.21 -2.92
CA ARG A 50 8.17 -14.54 -2.54
C ARG A 50 8.96 -15.68 -3.19
N GLN A 51 9.35 -15.53 -4.46
CA GLN A 51 10.14 -16.51 -5.21
C GLN A 51 11.59 -16.61 -4.75
N ASN A 52 12.11 -15.58 -4.08
CA ASN A 52 13.48 -15.53 -3.59
C ASN A 52 13.60 -15.84 -2.09
N LEU A 53 12.53 -16.32 -1.45
CA LEU A 53 12.59 -16.73 -0.06
C LEU A 53 13.49 -17.97 0.09
N PRO A 54 14.32 -18.03 1.15
CA PRO A 54 15.22 -19.15 1.35
C PRO A 54 14.46 -20.44 1.67
N ASP A 55 15.08 -21.57 1.36
CA ASP A 55 14.57 -22.88 1.76
C ASP A 55 14.36 -22.93 3.29
N GLY A 56 13.20 -23.46 3.70
CA GLY A 56 12.80 -23.52 5.11
C GLY A 56 12.14 -22.25 5.66
N PHE A 57 11.94 -21.20 4.85
CA PHE A 57 11.14 -20.05 5.28
C PHE A 57 9.67 -20.46 5.58
N PRO A 58 9.04 -19.98 6.67
CA PRO A 58 7.67 -20.34 7.00
C PRO A 58 6.65 -19.84 5.94
N GLY A 59 6.10 -20.76 5.14
CA GLY A 59 5.14 -20.43 4.08
C GLY A 59 3.92 -19.65 4.57
N ALA A 60 3.37 -20.01 5.74
CA ALA A 60 2.23 -19.30 6.31
C ALA A 60 2.48 -17.80 6.58
N ILE A 61 3.73 -17.44 6.93
CA ILE A 61 4.13 -16.03 7.12
C ILE A 61 4.23 -15.34 5.77
N ALA A 62 4.88 -15.98 4.80
CA ALA A 62 5.01 -15.45 3.44
C ALA A 62 3.64 -15.19 2.80
N ASP A 63 2.71 -16.15 2.94
CA ASP A 63 1.35 -16.05 2.42
C ASP A 63 0.57 -14.92 3.09
N SER A 64 0.62 -14.83 4.42
CA SER A 64 -0.09 -13.79 5.17
C SER A 64 0.36 -12.39 4.78
N ILE A 65 1.67 -12.17 4.65
CA ILE A 65 2.23 -10.88 4.24
C ILE A 65 1.88 -10.58 2.78
N THR A 66 2.06 -11.55 1.88
CA THR A 66 1.76 -11.39 0.46
C THR A 66 0.30 -11.00 0.25
N GLN A 67 -0.63 -11.73 0.87
CA GLN A 67 -2.06 -11.43 0.79
C GLN A 67 -2.38 -10.05 1.38
N GLY A 68 -1.74 -9.69 2.49
CA GLY A 68 -1.88 -8.37 3.11
C GLY A 68 -1.50 -7.25 2.16
N VAL A 69 -0.32 -7.33 1.53
CA VAL A 69 0.15 -6.30 0.60
C VAL A 69 -0.76 -6.20 -0.63
N LEU A 70 -1.09 -7.32 -1.26
CA LEU A 70 -1.96 -7.34 -2.45
C LEU A 70 -3.35 -6.76 -2.17
N SER A 71 -3.93 -7.09 -1.01
CA SER A 71 -5.21 -6.53 -0.57
C SER A 71 -5.13 -5.01 -0.40
N ARG A 72 -4.03 -4.50 0.15
CA ARG A 72 -3.81 -3.06 0.34
C ARG A 72 -3.62 -2.32 -0.98
N LEU A 73 -2.87 -2.88 -1.93
CA LEU A 73 -2.69 -2.29 -3.26
C LEU A 73 -4.03 -2.17 -3.99
N LYS A 74 -4.84 -3.23 -3.98
CA LYS A 74 -6.20 -3.21 -4.55
C LYS A 74 -7.10 -2.15 -3.89
N HIS A 75 -7.00 -1.98 -2.57
CA HIS A 75 -7.77 -0.96 -1.87
C HIS A 75 -7.34 0.47 -2.24
N LEU A 76 -6.05 0.70 -2.50
CA LEU A 76 -5.56 1.99 -2.98
C LEU A 76 -6.06 2.27 -4.40
N GLU A 77 -6.00 1.28 -5.29
CA GLU A 77 -6.53 1.35 -6.66
C GLU A 77 -8.03 1.72 -6.67
N LEU A 78 -8.86 0.99 -5.92
CA LEU A 78 -10.31 1.26 -5.82
C LEU A 78 -10.66 2.64 -5.24
N THR A 79 -9.71 3.30 -4.55
CA THR A 79 -9.94 4.61 -3.92
C THR A 79 -9.14 5.74 -4.57
N ALA A 80 -8.41 5.46 -5.67
CA ALA A 80 -7.67 6.46 -6.43
C ALA A 80 -8.59 7.31 -7.33
N ASP A 81 -9.69 6.73 -7.81
CA ASP A 81 -10.69 7.37 -8.68
C ASP A 81 -11.89 7.99 -7.95
N ALA A 82 -11.89 7.94 -6.61
CA ALA A 82 -12.99 8.39 -5.73
C ALA A 82 -12.67 9.73 -5.04
#